data_AF-A0A7R9T8K6-F1
#
_entry.id   AF-A0A7R9T8K6-F1
#
_cell.length_a   1.000
_cell.length_b   1.000
_cell.length_c   1.000
_cell.angle_alpha   90.00
_cell.angle_beta   90.00
_cell.angle_gamma   90.00
#
_symmetry.space_group_name_H-M   'P 1'
#
loop_
_entity.id
_entity.type
_entity.pdbx_description
1 polymer ?
#
loop_
_entity_poly.entity_id
_entity_poly.type
_entity_poly.pdbx_seq_one_letter_code
_entity_poly.pdbx_strand_id
1 'polypeptide(L)'
;REGKSRGGDRGGGSGNDAPAPPSPPRPHNFVRDAGPGCVIAHVPEGGAGAASSPRPPPWALGAERVRLRDYPPGTTFPDLAVDPDDGVLTVVNASESHRVFYVTVYDGAVLDADGAPFPAGAAVDNDGATRACVTFILKIPPMAMLHAATLSDPMRSEIESDVQDWRAHPAPDDAHRSLCGFPLGADRAPYLCTQGEGGHLTHFFAGNQHAIDFRCDEGCDVLAVRDGVVEEVVQENTLTGVATRNLYKWNSVMLRCDDDDGNADADPLFVEYVHIKANSARVKVGDRVKRGDKLCESGGVGFSPEPHLHFTAFRSKEPTAATTRTLFDGGRAGPYVPVAGRWYDAGGE
;
A
#
# COMPACT_ATOMS: atom_id res chain seq x y z
N ARG A 1 -35.90 41.26 33.93
CA ARG A 1 -35.07 41.78 35.04
C ARG A 1 -35.11 40.73 36.13
N GLU A 2 -34.11 39.86 36.18
CA GLU A 2 -32.97 39.97 37.13
C GLU A 2 -33.46 39.94 38.58
N GLY A 3 -33.00 39.09 39.48
CA GLY A 3 -31.92 38.12 39.47
C GLY A 3 -31.86 37.51 40.89
N LYS A 4 -31.26 36.32 41.03
CA LYS A 4 -30.91 35.77 42.35
C LYS A 4 -29.42 35.45 42.39
N SER A 5 -28.81 35.91 43.46
CA SER A 5 -27.38 35.91 43.78
C SER A 5 -26.91 34.61 44.46
N ARG A 6 -25.78 34.10 43.95
CA ARG A 6 -24.55 33.59 44.58
C ARG A 6 -24.55 32.76 45.88
N GLY A 7 -23.70 31.72 45.82
CA GLY A 7 -22.98 31.02 46.90
C GLY A 7 -23.21 29.50 46.79
N GLY A 8 -22.27 28.61 46.48
CA GLY A 8 -20.80 28.61 46.53
C GLY A 8 -20.34 27.64 47.62
N ASP A 9 -20.04 26.38 47.29
CA ASP A 9 -18.98 25.60 47.97
C ASP A 9 -18.46 24.41 47.14
N ARG A 10 -17.21 24.05 47.40
CA ARG A 10 -16.30 23.17 46.65
C ARG A 10 -16.29 21.73 47.19
N GLY A 11 -15.93 20.80 46.30
CA GLY A 11 -15.43 19.45 46.57
C GLY A 11 -15.55 18.66 45.26
N GLY A 12 -14.51 18.17 44.59
CA GLY A 12 -13.32 17.49 45.08
C GLY A 12 -13.32 16.12 44.40
N GLY A 13 -12.66 16.01 43.25
CA GLY A 13 -12.65 14.79 42.42
C GLY A 13 -11.72 14.96 41.22
N SER A 14 -10.41 14.95 41.47
CA SER A 14 -9.37 14.88 40.44
C SER A 14 -9.30 13.46 39.89
N GLY A 15 -10.09 13.18 38.85
CA GLY A 15 -9.83 12.06 37.95
C GLY A 15 -8.72 12.47 36.99
N ASN A 16 -7.53 11.91 37.19
CA ASN A 16 -6.41 12.01 36.25
C ASN A 16 -6.71 11.11 35.05
N ASP A 17 -7.63 11.53 34.18
CA ASP A 17 -7.72 10.96 32.84
C ASP A 17 -6.63 11.63 32.01
N ALA A 18 -5.42 11.06 32.07
CA ALA A 18 -4.40 11.36 31.09
C ALA A 18 -5.03 11.09 29.70
N PRO A 19 -4.95 12.04 28.75
CA PRO A 19 -5.42 11.78 27.41
C PRO A 19 -4.70 10.53 26.90
N ALA A 20 -5.47 9.56 26.42
CA ALA A 20 -4.91 8.38 25.76
C ALA A 20 -3.84 8.85 24.75
N PRO A 21 -2.68 8.18 24.68
CA PRO A 21 -1.64 8.57 23.73
C PRO A 21 -2.28 8.69 22.34
N PRO A 22 -1.92 9.72 21.56
CA PRO A 22 -2.45 9.85 20.21
C PRO A 22 -2.18 8.54 19.49
N SER A 23 -3.25 7.90 19.01
CA SER A 23 -3.10 6.76 18.10
C SER A 23 -2.12 7.17 17.00
N PRO A 24 -1.23 6.27 16.54
CA PRO A 24 -0.34 6.59 15.44
C PRO A 24 -1.18 7.20 14.31
N PRO A 25 -0.65 8.22 13.59
CA PRO A 25 -1.39 8.81 12.48
C PRO A 25 -1.86 7.66 11.60
N ARG A 26 -3.18 7.51 11.45
CA ARG A 26 -3.74 6.44 10.61
C ARG A 26 -3.01 6.50 9.28
N PRO A 27 -2.59 5.36 8.71
CA PRO A 27 -1.98 5.36 7.39
C PRO A 27 -2.92 6.13 6.45
N HIS A 28 -2.39 7.20 5.84
CA HIS A 28 -3.20 8.12 5.05
C HIS A 28 -3.84 7.31 3.91
N ASN A 29 -5.13 7.55 3.66
CA ASN A 29 -5.90 6.91 2.60
C ASN A 29 -5.74 5.37 2.53
N PHE A 30 -5.69 4.69 3.69
CA PHE A 30 -5.63 3.23 3.80
C PHE A 30 -6.47 2.71 4.98
N VAL A 31 -7.21 1.62 4.78
CA VAL A 31 -7.99 0.94 5.81
C VAL A 31 -7.09 -0.10 6.50
N ARG A 32 -6.87 0.06 7.81
CA ARG A 32 -5.88 -0.74 8.57
C ARG A 32 -6.12 -2.25 8.51
N ASP A 33 -7.36 -2.70 8.45
CA ASP A 33 -7.69 -4.13 8.42
C ASP A 33 -7.42 -4.78 7.05
N ALA A 34 -7.14 -3.99 6.01
CA ALA A 34 -6.81 -4.46 4.66
C ALA A 34 -5.34 -4.88 4.47
N GLY A 35 -4.55 -4.85 5.53
CA GLY A 35 -3.13 -5.24 5.52
C GLY A 35 -2.78 -6.25 6.61
N PRO A 36 -3.52 -7.37 6.79
CA PRO A 36 -3.12 -8.38 7.76
C PRO A 36 -1.69 -8.88 7.48
N GLY A 37 -0.88 -8.99 8.52
CA GLY A 37 0.54 -9.33 8.38
C GLY A 37 1.46 -8.18 7.95
N CYS A 38 0.92 -7.02 7.57
CA CYS A 38 1.73 -5.86 7.17
C CYS A 38 1.94 -4.87 8.32
N VAL A 39 3.20 -4.51 8.56
CA VAL A 39 3.59 -3.46 9.50
C VAL A 39 4.10 -2.25 8.70
N ILE A 40 3.29 -1.19 8.65
CA ILE A 40 3.53 -0.04 7.77
C ILE A 40 4.04 1.14 8.59
N ALA A 41 5.12 1.77 8.14
CA ALA A 41 5.53 3.08 8.65
C ALA A 41 6.18 3.95 7.58
N HIS A 42 5.76 5.21 7.54
CA HIS A 42 6.47 6.27 6.84
C HIS A 42 7.15 7.13 7.89
N VAL A 43 8.44 6.89 8.09
CA VAL A 43 9.22 7.59 9.13
C VAL A 43 9.44 9.03 8.65
N PRO A 44 8.94 10.04 9.37
CA PRO A 44 9.12 11.43 8.95
C PRO A 44 10.58 11.85 9.15
N GLU A 45 11.03 12.75 8.29
CA GLU A 45 12.27 13.48 8.55
C GLU A 45 12.16 14.21 9.90
N GLY A 46 13.22 14.15 10.71
CA GLY A 46 13.31 14.96 11.92
C GLY A 46 13.18 16.45 11.56
N GLY A 47 12.51 17.25 12.41
CA GLY A 47 12.24 18.67 12.15
C GLY A 47 13.51 19.50 11.85
N ALA A 48 13.34 20.61 11.13
CA ALA A 48 14.43 21.46 10.63
C ALA A 48 15.46 21.84 11.71
N GLY A 49 16.61 21.17 11.66
CA GLY A 49 17.75 21.36 12.55
C GLY A 49 18.65 20.14 12.52
N ALA A 50 19.98 20.31 12.38
CA ALA A 50 20.97 19.25 12.22
C ALA A 50 21.08 18.24 13.41
N ALA A 51 20.23 18.39 14.44
CA ALA A 51 20.25 17.62 15.67
C ALA A 51 18.98 16.79 15.93
N SER A 52 17.93 16.89 15.11
CA SER A 52 16.72 16.10 15.32
C SER A 52 16.90 14.67 14.77
N SER A 53 16.80 13.69 15.66
CA SER A 53 16.69 12.28 15.27
C SER A 53 15.40 12.06 14.48
N PRO A 54 15.37 11.08 13.55
CA PRO A 54 14.11 10.61 13.01
C PRO A 54 13.15 10.23 14.13
N ARG A 55 11.87 10.51 13.95
CA ARG A 55 10.85 10.16 14.94
C ARG A 55 10.32 8.76 14.62
N PRO A 56 10.62 7.74 15.44
CA PRO A 56 10.14 6.39 15.20
C PRO A 56 8.60 6.33 15.32
N PRO A 57 7.95 5.37 14.64
CA PRO A 57 6.58 5.02 14.94
C PRO A 57 6.49 4.46 16.37
N PRO A 58 5.33 4.56 17.06
CA PRO A 58 5.20 4.16 18.46
C PRO A 58 5.55 2.69 18.77
N TRP A 59 5.42 1.80 17.79
CA TRP A 59 5.71 0.38 17.94
C TRP A 59 7.20 0.03 17.77
N ALA A 60 8.01 0.93 17.22
CA ALA A 60 9.43 0.65 16.96
C ALA A 60 10.28 0.87 18.22
N LEU A 61 11.36 0.10 18.31
CA LEU A 61 12.31 0.13 19.44
C LEU A 61 13.07 1.45 19.53
N GLY A 62 13.27 2.11 18.39
CA GLY A 62 13.93 3.40 18.30
C GLY A 62 14.31 3.76 16.88
N ALA A 63 14.76 4.99 16.69
CA ALA A 63 15.35 5.42 15.42
C ALA A 63 16.50 6.38 15.70
N GLU A 64 17.53 6.32 14.86
CA GLU A 64 18.73 7.14 14.99
C GLU A 64 19.17 7.73 13.65
N ARG A 65 19.98 8.78 13.73
CA ARG A 65 20.55 9.45 12.56
C ARG A 65 21.88 8.79 12.21
N VAL A 66 22.03 8.35 10.96
CA VAL A 66 23.33 7.95 10.41
C VAL A 66 24.19 9.20 10.29
N ARG A 67 25.27 9.27 11.06
CA ARG A 67 26.28 10.34 10.96
C ARG A 67 27.58 9.71 10.48
N LEU A 68 27.91 9.87 9.21
CA LEU A 68 29.10 9.22 8.61
C LEU A 68 30.40 9.50 9.37
N ARG A 69 30.52 10.66 10.02
CA ARG A 69 31.69 11.03 10.84
C ARG A 69 31.86 10.19 12.12
N ASP A 70 30.79 9.55 12.58
CA ASP A 70 30.78 8.72 13.78
C ASP A 70 31.32 7.30 13.48
N TYR A 71 31.61 7.01 12.19
CA TYR A 71 32.11 5.72 11.70
C TYR A 71 33.46 5.87 10.98
N PRO A 72 34.28 4.81 10.90
CA PRO A 72 35.51 4.83 10.10
C PRO A 72 35.26 5.27 8.65
N PRO A 73 36.16 6.06 8.05
CA PRO A 73 36.06 6.41 6.64
C PRO A 73 35.96 5.17 5.75
N GLY A 74 35.00 5.16 4.82
CA GLY A 74 34.75 4.03 3.92
C GLY A 74 33.90 2.90 4.52
N THR A 75 33.27 3.12 5.68
CA THR A 75 32.29 2.16 6.23
C THR A 75 31.16 1.90 5.23
N THR A 76 30.95 0.63 4.91
CA THR A 76 29.77 0.17 4.16
C THR A 76 28.68 -0.18 5.17
N PHE A 77 27.52 0.43 5.02
CA PHE A 77 26.35 0.12 5.84
C PHE A 77 25.53 -0.98 5.15
N PRO A 78 25.15 -2.05 5.86
CA PRO A 78 24.18 -3.00 5.34
C PRO A 78 22.80 -2.33 5.31
N ASP A 79 21.92 -2.71 4.38
CA ASP A 79 20.54 -2.22 4.38
C ASP A 79 19.72 -2.80 5.55
N LEU A 80 20.08 -4.01 6.00
CA LEU A 80 19.44 -4.73 7.10
C LEU A 80 20.48 -5.28 8.07
N ALA A 81 20.23 -5.16 9.36
CA ALA A 81 21.04 -5.77 10.42
C ALA A 81 20.14 -6.47 11.44
N VAL A 82 20.58 -7.63 11.93
CA VAL A 82 19.97 -8.33 13.06
C VAL A 82 21.05 -8.53 14.10
N ASP A 83 20.82 -8.02 15.31
CA ASP A 83 21.70 -8.29 16.43
C ASP A 83 21.46 -9.72 16.94
N PRO A 84 22.50 -10.59 17.00
CA PRO A 84 22.34 -11.98 17.40
C PRO A 84 22.07 -12.18 18.90
N ASP A 85 22.43 -11.20 19.75
CA ASP A 85 22.36 -11.32 21.20
C ASP A 85 20.99 -10.90 21.74
N ASP A 86 20.40 -9.83 21.20
CA ASP A 86 19.09 -9.31 21.64
C ASP A 86 17.98 -9.44 20.58
N GLY A 87 18.32 -9.87 19.35
CA GLY A 87 17.38 -10.12 18.28
C GLY A 87 16.83 -8.87 17.59
N VAL A 88 17.43 -7.70 17.79
CA VAL A 88 16.95 -6.44 17.22
C VAL A 88 17.14 -6.40 15.71
N LEU A 89 16.03 -6.30 14.98
CA LEU A 89 15.97 -6.07 13.53
C LEU A 89 16.06 -4.57 13.24
N THR A 90 17.10 -4.14 12.53
CA THR A 90 17.34 -2.75 12.15
C THR A 90 17.37 -2.60 10.63
N VAL A 91 16.60 -1.65 10.10
CA VAL A 91 16.75 -1.18 8.71
C VAL A 91 17.59 0.09 8.69
N VAL A 92 18.49 0.20 7.71
CA VAL A 92 19.48 1.26 7.64
C VAL A 92 19.42 1.93 6.28
N ASN A 93 19.02 3.20 6.25
CA ASN A 93 19.15 4.06 5.09
C ASN A 93 20.33 5.02 5.26
N ALA A 94 21.51 4.61 4.78
CA ALA A 94 22.71 5.44 4.74
C ALA A 94 22.85 6.25 3.43
N SER A 95 21.78 6.39 2.65
CA SER A 95 21.78 7.18 1.41
C SER A 95 21.25 8.60 1.64
N GLU A 96 21.42 9.45 0.62
CA GLU A 96 20.89 10.82 0.58
C GLU A 96 19.43 10.91 0.10
N SER A 97 18.82 9.78 -0.26
CA SER A 97 17.43 9.69 -0.74
C SER A 97 16.56 8.92 0.25
N HIS A 98 15.23 9.08 0.16
CA HIS A 98 14.33 8.17 0.85
C HIS A 98 14.46 6.77 0.23
N ARG A 99 14.35 5.74 1.08
CA ARG A 99 14.29 4.34 0.64
C ARG A 99 13.08 3.64 1.23
N VAL A 100 12.56 2.67 0.49
CA VAL A 100 11.45 1.80 0.92
C VAL A 100 12.02 0.41 1.19
N PHE A 101 11.80 -0.09 2.39
CA PHE A 101 12.22 -1.42 2.81
C PHE A 101 10.98 -2.31 2.91
N TYR A 102 10.98 -3.40 2.14
CA TYR A 102 10.04 -4.49 2.25
C TYR A 102 10.75 -5.65 2.93
N VAL A 103 10.43 -5.93 4.19
CA VAL A 103 11.14 -6.96 4.97
C VAL A 103 10.13 -7.98 5.49
N THR A 104 10.18 -9.20 4.96
CA THR A 104 9.38 -10.33 5.43
C THR A 104 10.19 -11.15 6.41
N VAL A 105 9.66 -11.35 7.61
CA VAL A 105 10.16 -12.32 8.58
C VAL A 105 9.21 -13.50 8.60
N TYR A 106 9.72 -14.68 8.28
CA TYR A 106 8.93 -15.91 8.27
C TYR A 106 9.06 -16.65 9.59
N ASP A 107 7.92 -17.18 10.04
CA ASP A 107 7.81 -18.01 11.23
C ASP A 107 8.32 -17.29 12.52
N GLY A 108 7.97 -17.83 13.69
CA GLY A 108 8.34 -17.20 14.95
C GLY A 108 7.61 -15.89 15.25
N ALA A 109 7.85 -15.34 16.44
CA ALA A 109 7.22 -14.10 16.87
C ALA A 109 8.13 -12.91 16.57
N VAL A 110 7.54 -11.87 15.99
CA VAL A 110 8.18 -10.56 15.80
C VAL A 110 7.53 -9.59 16.75
N LEU A 111 8.31 -9.01 17.65
CA LEU A 111 7.82 -8.25 18.80
C LEU A 111 8.04 -6.74 18.59
N ASP A 112 7.07 -5.95 19.02
CA ASP A 112 7.16 -4.49 19.09
C ASP A 112 7.94 -4.02 20.34
N ALA A 113 8.02 -2.70 20.53
CA ALA A 113 8.72 -2.09 21.66
C ALA A 113 8.12 -2.40 23.05
N ASP A 114 6.86 -2.81 23.11
CA ASP A 114 6.22 -3.23 24.35
C ASP A 114 6.35 -4.76 24.57
N GLY A 115 7.04 -5.46 23.65
CA GLY A 115 7.20 -6.91 23.66
C GLY A 115 5.95 -7.65 23.17
N ALA A 116 4.98 -6.96 22.57
CA ALA A 116 3.78 -7.56 22.01
C ALA A 116 4.05 -8.08 20.59
N PRO A 117 3.54 -9.27 20.21
CA PRO A 117 3.75 -9.80 18.88
C PRO A 117 2.93 -9.02 17.83
N PHE A 118 3.56 -8.71 16.71
CA PHE A 118 2.83 -8.23 15.53
C PHE A 118 1.90 -9.33 15.00
N PRO A 119 0.70 -8.98 14.50
CA PRO A 119 -0.18 -9.94 13.84
C PRO A 119 0.50 -10.54 12.62
N ALA A 120 0.57 -11.86 12.54
CA ALA A 120 1.08 -12.56 11.37
C ALA A 120 0.03 -12.59 10.24
N GLY A 121 0.50 -12.43 9.02
CA GLY A 121 -0.22 -12.77 7.80
C GLY A 121 0.24 -14.14 7.29
N ALA A 122 0.00 -14.39 6.01
CA ALA A 122 0.44 -15.59 5.33
C ALA A 122 1.16 -15.24 4.03
N ALA A 123 2.00 -16.16 3.58
CA ALA A 123 2.56 -16.20 2.24
C ALA A 123 2.35 -17.60 1.67
N VAL A 124 1.86 -17.67 0.44
CA VAL A 124 1.68 -18.91 -0.32
C VAL A 124 2.52 -18.79 -1.59
N ASP A 125 3.39 -19.77 -1.85
CA ASP A 125 4.15 -19.81 -3.09
C ASP A 125 3.38 -20.49 -4.24
N ASN A 126 3.99 -20.54 -5.44
CA ASN A 126 3.35 -21.15 -6.60
C ASN A 126 3.17 -22.68 -6.47
N ASP A 127 3.92 -23.33 -5.57
CA ASP A 127 3.80 -24.76 -5.28
C ASP A 127 2.71 -25.03 -4.21
N GLY A 128 2.09 -23.98 -3.68
CA GLY A 128 1.03 -24.04 -2.67
C GLY A 128 1.54 -24.15 -1.24
N ALA A 129 2.85 -24.04 -1.00
CA ALA A 129 3.40 -24.06 0.34
C ALA A 129 3.04 -22.76 1.07
N THR A 130 2.44 -22.89 2.25
CA THR A 130 1.99 -21.75 3.06
C THR A 130 2.87 -21.57 4.28
N ARG A 131 3.26 -20.33 4.57
CA ARG A 131 4.01 -19.94 5.78
C ARG A 131 3.37 -18.73 6.44
N ALA A 132 3.45 -18.68 7.77
CA ALA A 132 3.11 -17.47 8.50
C ALA A 132 4.27 -16.47 8.39
N CYS A 133 3.95 -15.19 8.25
CA CYS A 133 4.98 -14.16 8.19
C CYS A 133 4.47 -12.79 8.65
N VAL A 134 5.41 -11.92 9.00
CA VAL A 134 5.18 -10.48 9.21
C VAL A 134 6.02 -9.73 8.20
N THR A 135 5.40 -8.81 7.46
CA THR A 135 6.07 -8.01 6.45
C THR A 135 6.05 -6.54 6.80
N PHE A 136 7.22 -5.96 6.96
CA PHE A 136 7.38 -4.53 7.16
C PHE A 136 7.39 -3.80 5.81
N ILE A 137 6.65 -2.71 5.70
CA ILE A 137 6.72 -1.74 4.59
C ILE A 137 7.12 -0.40 5.17
N LEU A 138 8.39 -0.05 4.99
CA LEU A 138 9.02 1.05 5.72
C LEU A 138 9.60 2.06 4.76
N LYS A 139 9.01 3.26 4.69
CA LYS A 139 9.63 4.41 4.01
C LYS A 139 10.54 5.11 5.02
N ILE A 140 11.85 4.98 4.82
CA ILE A 140 12.88 5.50 5.72
C ILE A 140 13.53 6.75 5.10
N PRO A 141 13.63 7.87 5.85
CA PRO A 141 14.25 9.09 5.35
C PRO A 141 15.75 8.93 5.13
N PRO A 142 16.38 9.86 4.39
CA PRO A 142 17.82 9.88 4.21
C PRO A 142 18.57 9.83 5.56
N MET A 143 19.69 9.13 5.56
CA MET A 143 20.63 9.08 6.68
C MET A 143 19.97 8.67 8.01
N ALA A 144 19.16 7.63 8.02
CA ALA A 144 18.43 7.17 9.20
C ALA A 144 18.50 5.65 9.39
N MET A 145 18.51 5.21 10.65
CA MET A 145 18.30 3.82 11.03
C MET A 145 17.00 3.72 11.82
N LEU A 146 16.26 2.63 11.63
CA LEU A 146 15.07 2.30 12.42
C LEU A 146 15.27 0.90 13.01
N HIS A 147 15.28 0.82 14.35
CA HIS A 147 15.24 -0.43 15.09
C HIS A 147 13.78 -0.87 15.15
N ALA A 148 13.39 -1.71 14.20
CA ALA A 148 11.99 -1.97 13.88
C ALA A 148 11.33 -2.90 14.89
N ALA A 149 11.98 -4.01 15.26
CA ALA A 149 11.37 -5.06 16.05
C ALA A 149 12.41 -5.96 16.71
N THR A 150 11.98 -6.79 17.66
CA THR A 150 12.77 -7.89 18.23
C THR A 150 12.29 -9.22 17.67
N LEU A 151 13.21 -10.04 17.17
CA LEU A 151 12.93 -11.40 16.71
C LEU A 151 13.04 -12.38 17.88
N SER A 152 12.05 -13.23 18.08
CA SER A 152 12.06 -14.19 19.19
C SER A 152 13.14 -15.28 19.08
N ASP A 153 13.59 -15.58 17.86
CA ASP A 153 14.67 -16.53 17.57
C ASP A 153 15.51 -16.02 16.39
N PRO A 154 16.42 -15.05 16.61
CA PRO A 154 17.13 -14.37 15.54
C PRO A 154 18.05 -15.30 14.73
N MET A 155 18.51 -16.42 15.32
CA MET A 155 19.38 -17.39 14.64
C MET A 155 18.62 -18.34 13.71
N ARG A 156 17.32 -18.51 13.91
CA ARG A 156 16.47 -19.36 13.06
C ARG A 156 15.48 -18.60 12.19
N SER A 157 15.29 -17.31 12.46
CA SER A 157 14.38 -16.47 11.68
C SER A 157 14.87 -16.38 10.24
N GLU A 158 14.02 -16.79 9.30
CA GLU A 158 14.29 -16.55 7.88
C GLU A 158 13.76 -15.16 7.52
N ILE A 159 14.63 -14.35 6.95
CA ILE A 159 14.31 -12.97 6.58
C ILE A 159 14.55 -12.79 5.09
N GLU A 160 13.58 -12.18 4.44
CA GLU A 160 13.65 -11.80 3.05
C GLU A 160 13.41 -10.31 2.94
N SER A 161 14.26 -9.62 2.17
CA SER A 161 14.18 -8.17 2.05
C SER A 161 14.35 -7.71 0.62
N ASP A 162 13.65 -6.62 0.29
CA ASP A 162 13.84 -5.85 -0.92
C ASP A 162 13.86 -4.36 -0.57
N VAL A 163 14.84 -3.65 -1.11
CA VAL A 163 15.11 -2.25 -0.76
C VAL A 163 15.15 -1.43 -2.02
N GLN A 164 14.23 -0.48 -2.10
CA GLN A 164 13.99 0.31 -3.29
C GLN A 164 14.24 1.79 -3.01
N ASP A 165 14.84 2.50 -3.97
CA ASP A 165 14.90 3.95 -3.91
C ASP A 165 13.50 4.53 -4.12
N TRP A 166 13.06 5.36 -3.17
CA TRP A 166 11.74 5.98 -3.27
C TRP A 166 11.76 7.10 -4.31
N ARG A 167 10.85 7.01 -5.30
CA ARG A 167 10.69 8.03 -6.33
C ARG A 167 9.37 8.76 -6.15
N ALA A 168 9.48 10.08 -5.95
CA ALA A 168 8.34 10.98 -6.00
C ALA A 168 7.68 10.92 -7.38
N HIS A 169 6.35 11.07 -7.41
CA HIS A 169 5.62 11.18 -8.66
C HIS A 169 6.01 12.47 -9.40
N PRO A 170 6.35 12.44 -10.70
CA PRO A 170 6.83 13.62 -11.43
C PRO A 170 5.72 14.66 -11.66
N ALA A 171 4.45 14.25 -11.69
CA ALA A 171 3.29 15.12 -11.81
C ALA A 171 2.13 14.58 -10.94
N PRO A 172 2.14 14.78 -9.60
CA PRO A 172 1.14 14.19 -8.68
C PRO A 172 -0.31 14.65 -8.92
N ASP A 173 -0.47 15.73 -9.70
CA ASP A 173 -1.77 16.27 -10.09
C ASP A 173 -2.18 15.81 -11.51
N ASP A 174 -1.37 14.97 -12.17
CA ASP A 174 -1.71 14.45 -13.50
C ASP A 174 -3.01 13.65 -13.45
N ALA A 175 -3.96 14.04 -14.28
CA ALA A 175 -5.26 13.41 -14.40
C ALA A 175 -5.63 13.26 -15.87
N HIS A 176 -6.07 12.06 -16.24
CA HIS A 176 -6.65 11.79 -17.53
C HIS A 176 -8.02 12.46 -17.66
N ARG A 177 -8.32 13.05 -18.82
CA ARG A 177 -9.58 13.81 -19.05
C ARG A 177 -10.81 12.92 -19.10
N SER A 178 -10.66 11.72 -19.65
CA SER A 178 -11.74 10.79 -19.91
C SER A 178 -12.14 10.03 -18.64
N LEU A 179 -13.44 9.86 -18.44
CA LEU A 179 -13.98 9.12 -17.30
C LEU A 179 -13.91 7.61 -17.51
N CYS A 180 -13.69 6.89 -16.43
CA CYS A 180 -13.72 5.44 -16.35
C CYS A 180 -15.06 4.96 -15.82
N GLY A 181 -15.59 3.87 -16.36
CA GLY A 181 -16.64 3.10 -15.71
C GLY A 181 -16.13 2.43 -14.44
N PHE A 182 -17.05 1.98 -13.58
CA PHE A 182 -16.67 1.23 -12.39
C PHE A 182 -16.15 -0.17 -12.77
N PRO A 183 -15.04 -0.64 -12.19
CA PRO A 183 -14.29 -1.79 -12.71
C PRO A 183 -14.80 -3.14 -12.17
N LEU A 184 -15.80 -3.15 -11.28
CA LEU A 184 -16.32 -4.37 -10.66
C LEU A 184 -17.81 -4.56 -10.96
N GLY A 185 -18.21 -5.82 -11.12
CA GLY A 185 -19.61 -6.21 -11.38
C GLY A 185 -20.57 -5.88 -10.23
N ALA A 186 -21.85 -5.71 -10.54
CA ALA A 186 -22.87 -5.29 -9.56
C ALA A 186 -23.28 -6.40 -8.57
N ASP A 187 -22.96 -7.67 -8.84
CA ASP A 187 -23.47 -8.82 -8.09
C ASP A 187 -23.06 -8.86 -6.61
N ARG A 188 -21.92 -8.24 -6.27
CA ARG A 188 -21.40 -8.14 -4.89
C ARG A 188 -21.14 -6.70 -4.45
N ALA A 189 -21.74 -5.73 -5.15
CA ALA A 189 -21.65 -4.32 -4.79
C ALA A 189 -22.43 -4.01 -3.49
N PRO A 190 -22.07 -2.93 -2.77
CA PRO A 190 -20.94 -2.04 -3.03
C PRO A 190 -19.61 -2.61 -2.51
N TYR A 191 -18.49 -2.04 -2.96
CA TYR A 191 -17.13 -2.46 -2.60
C TYR A 191 -16.41 -1.40 -1.78
N LEU A 192 -15.72 -1.81 -0.72
CA LEU A 192 -14.92 -0.91 0.12
C LEU A 192 -13.64 -0.52 -0.62
N CYS A 193 -13.37 0.78 -0.77
CA CYS A 193 -12.04 1.26 -1.09
C CYS A 193 -11.15 1.05 0.14
N THR A 194 -10.17 0.16 0.02
CA THR A 194 -9.24 -0.17 1.12
C THR A 194 -7.95 0.62 1.05
N GLN A 195 -7.56 1.04 -0.15
CA GLN A 195 -6.43 1.95 -0.34
C GLN A 195 -6.75 2.88 -1.51
N GLY A 196 -6.62 4.19 -1.29
CA GLY A 196 -6.75 5.19 -2.35
C GLY A 196 -5.41 5.81 -2.72
N GLU A 197 -5.45 6.88 -3.51
CA GLU A 197 -4.25 7.61 -3.94
C GLU A 197 -3.41 8.11 -2.75
N GLY A 198 -2.09 7.94 -2.80
CA GLY A 198 -1.21 8.29 -1.68
C GLY A 198 -1.35 7.39 -0.45
N GLY A 199 -2.01 6.24 -0.59
CA GLY A 199 -2.12 5.20 0.43
C GLY A 199 -0.76 4.74 0.93
N HIS A 200 -0.60 4.58 2.24
CA HIS A 200 0.71 4.28 2.84
C HIS A 200 1.19 2.82 2.66
N LEU A 201 0.33 1.88 2.26
CA LEU A 201 0.72 0.47 2.10
C LEU A 201 1.58 0.29 0.84
N THR A 202 1.12 0.76 -0.32
CA THR A 202 1.81 0.62 -1.61
C THR A 202 1.56 1.79 -2.57
N HIS A 203 0.66 2.73 -2.28
CA HIS A 203 0.22 3.79 -3.23
C HIS A 203 0.96 5.13 -3.07
N PHE A 204 2.24 5.10 -2.71
CA PHE A 204 2.97 6.30 -2.29
C PHE A 204 4.24 6.60 -3.10
N PHE A 205 4.42 5.98 -4.27
CA PHE A 205 5.55 6.19 -5.17
C PHE A 205 5.07 6.32 -6.63
N ALA A 206 5.92 6.84 -7.52
CA ALA A 206 5.55 7.23 -8.88
C ALA A 206 4.72 6.17 -9.65
N GLY A 207 5.08 4.89 -9.54
CA GLY A 207 4.41 3.80 -10.24
C GLY A 207 3.06 3.36 -9.66
N ASN A 208 2.65 3.83 -8.47
CA ASN A 208 1.40 3.45 -7.81
C ASN A 208 0.66 4.62 -7.13
N GLN A 209 1.13 5.87 -7.28
CA GLN A 209 0.62 7.03 -6.55
C GLN A 209 -0.90 7.22 -6.70
N HIS A 210 -1.43 6.94 -7.89
CA HIS A 210 -2.84 7.11 -8.24
C HIS A 210 -3.62 5.78 -8.23
N ALA A 211 -3.05 4.71 -7.71
CA ALA A 211 -3.70 3.41 -7.66
C ALA A 211 -4.90 3.43 -6.69
N ILE A 212 -5.86 2.54 -6.94
CA ILE A 212 -7.04 2.34 -6.10
C ILE A 212 -7.23 0.84 -5.86
N ASP A 213 -7.39 0.47 -4.59
CA ASP A 213 -7.72 -0.89 -4.16
C ASP A 213 -9.19 -0.96 -3.73
N PHE A 214 -9.92 -1.90 -4.31
CA PHE A 214 -11.28 -2.25 -3.89
C PHE A 214 -11.31 -3.65 -3.29
N ARG A 215 -11.68 -3.77 -2.01
CA ARG A 215 -11.89 -5.07 -1.36
C ARG A 215 -12.99 -5.82 -2.08
N CYS A 216 -12.66 -6.99 -2.61
CA CYS A 216 -13.59 -7.88 -3.26
C CYS A 216 -13.09 -9.32 -3.11
N ASP A 217 -14.00 -10.22 -2.71
CA ASP A 217 -13.69 -11.64 -2.63
C ASP A 217 -13.22 -12.17 -3.99
N GLU A 218 -12.48 -13.28 -4.00
CA GLU A 218 -12.14 -13.92 -5.26
C GLU A 218 -13.40 -14.30 -6.05
N GLY A 219 -13.32 -14.17 -7.37
CA GLY A 219 -14.41 -14.50 -8.28
C GLY A 219 -15.41 -13.38 -8.57
N CYS A 220 -15.19 -12.14 -8.10
CA CYS A 220 -15.98 -11.01 -8.54
C CYS A 220 -15.66 -10.67 -10.00
N ASP A 221 -16.65 -10.25 -10.76
CA ASP A 221 -16.45 -9.85 -12.15
C ASP A 221 -15.62 -8.58 -12.23
N VAL A 222 -14.53 -8.62 -13.00
CA VAL A 222 -13.72 -7.44 -13.35
C VAL A 222 -14.10 -7.01 -14.76
N LEU A 223 -14.49 -5.74 -14.90
CA LEU A 223 -15.11 -5.19 -16.10
C LEU A 223 -14.19 -4.16 -16.76
N ALA A 224 -14.24 -4.08 -18.08
CA ALA A 224 -13.57 -3.03 -18.82
C ALA A 224 -14.16 -1.66 -18.47
N VAL A 225 -13.33 -0.74 -17.98
CA VAL A 225 -13.79 0.62 -17.60
C VAL A 225 -14.09 1.51 -18.80
N ARG A 226 -13.54 1.19 -19.97
CA ARG A 226 -13.76 1.91 -21.23
C ARG A 226 -13.71 0.94 -22.41
N ASP A 227 -14.19 1.38 -23.57
CA ASP A 227 -13.89 0.72 -24.82
C ASP A 227 -12.38 0.74 -25.05
N GLY A 228 -11.83 -0.32 -25.66
CA GLY A 228 -10.39 -0.39 -25.89
C GLY A 228 -9.92 -1.72 -26.44
N VAL A 229 -8.59 -1.90 -26.43
CA VAL A 229 -7.90 -3.10 -26.88
C VAL A 229 -7.05 -3.68 -25.75
N VAL A 230 -7.15 -4.98 -25.54
CA VAL A 230 -6.32 -5.69 -24.55
C VAL A 230 -4.87 -5.73 -25.03
N GLU A 231 -3.95 -5.14 -24.25
CA GLU A 231 -2.53 -5.06 -24.58
C GLU A 231 -1.71 -6.17 -23.90
N GLU A 232 -2.10 -6.58 -22.70
CA GLU A 232 -1.37 -7.57 -21.92
C GLU A 232 -2.32 -8.44 -21.08
N VAL A 233 -1.98 -9.72 -20.93
CA VAL A 233 -2.64 -10.66 -20.03
C VAL A 233 -1.58 -11.54 -19.36
N VAL A 234 -1.50 -11.48 -18.03
CA VAL A 234 -0.69 -12.37 -17.19
C VAL A 234 -1.64 -13.08 -16.22
N GLN A 235 -1.68 -14.41 -16.24
CA GLN A 235 -2.70 -15.15 -15.47
C GLN A 235 -2.26 -16.51 -14.93
N GLU A 236 -0.97 -16.83 -14.99
CA GLU A 236 -0.44 -18.16 -14.67
C GLU A 236 0.08 -18.28 -13.23
N ASN A 237 0.28 -17.17 -12.53
CA ASN A 237 0.76 -17.18 -11.14
C ASN A 237 -0.35 -17.63 -10.18
N THR A 238 0.05 -18.30 -9.10
CA THR A 238 -0.85 -18.78 -8.04
C THR A 238 -0.43 -18.35 -6.63
N LEU A 239 0.80 -17.83 -6.48
CA LEU A 239 1.30 -17.27 -5.23
C LEU A 239 0.44 -16.09 -4.73
N THR A 240 0.36 -15.95 -3.42
CA THR A 240 -0.43 -14.90 -2.74
C THR A 240 0.15 -14.56 -1.37
N GLY A 241 -0.37 -13.53 -0.74
CA GLY A 241 0.02 -13.09 0.60
C GLY A 241 1.10 -12.02 0.60
N VAL A 242 1.69 -11.80 1.76
CA VAL A 242 2.47 -10.59 2.06
C VAL A 242 3.98 -10.76 1.95
N ALA A 243 4.47 -11.87 1.42
CA ALA A 243 5.91 -12.07 1.24
C ALA A 243 6.52 -11.10 0.23
N THR A 244 7.71 -10.59 0.52
CA THR A 244 8.45 -9.62 -0.31
C THR A 244 8.61 -10.11 -1.76
N ARG A 245 8.90 -11.39 -2.01
CA ARG A 245 9.04 -12.00 -3.34
C ARG A 245 7.78 -11.86 -4.20
N ASN A 246 6.63 -11.70 -3.57
CA ASN A 246 5.35 -11.56 -4.25
C ASN A 246 5.19 -10.17 -4.89
N LEU A 247 6.05 -9.19 -4.56
CA LEU A 247 6.05 -7.85 -5.16
C LEU A 247 6.33 -7.86 -6.67
N TYR A 248 6.89 -8.94 -7.21
CA TYR A 248 7.38 -9.02 -8.59
C TYR A 248 6.62 -10.02 -9.46
N LYS A 249 5.58 -10.65 -8.91
CA LYS A 249 4.79 -11.65 -9.61
C LYS A 249 3.33 -11.46 -9.25
N TRP A 250 2.52 -11.11 -10.24
CA TRP A 250 1.07 -10.98 -10.10
C TRP A 250 0.41 -11.49 -11.37
N ASN A 251 -0.92 -11.50 -11.37
CA ASN A 251 -1.71 -11.65 -12.57
C ASN A 251 -2.42 -10.33 -12.86
N SER A 252 -2.52 -9.98 -14.14
CA SER A 252 -3.20 -8.76 -14.57
C SER A 252 -3.77 -8.85 -15.98
N VAL A 253 -4.68 -7.92 -16.27
CA VAL A 253 -5.09 -7.56 -17.63
C VAL A 253 -4.76 -6.08 -17.82
N MET A 254 -4.10 -5.72 -18.92
CA MET A 254 -3.90 -4.32 -19.31
C MET A 254 -4.74 -3.97 -20.54
N LEU A 255 -5.49 -2.88 -20.43
CA LEU A 255 -6.37 -2.33 -21.47
C LEU A 255 -5.82 -0.99 -21.95
N ARG A 256 -5.56 -0.87 -23.26
CA ARG A 256 -5.40 0.46 -23.89
C ARG A 256 -6.78 0.98 -24.25
N CYS A 257 -7.19 2.03 -23.55
CA CYS A 257 -8.52 2.62 -23.67
C CYS A 257 -8.58 3.59 -24.85
N ASP A 258 -9.74 3.66 -25.49
CA ASP A 258 -10.03 4.69 -26.47
C ASP A 258 -10.39 6.01 -25.76
N ASP A 259 -10.03 7.14 -26.36
CA ASP A 259 -10.50 8.46 -25.94
C ASP A 259 -11.97 8.67 -26.32
N ASP A 260 -12.52 9.82 -25.96
CA ASP A 260 -13.94 10.13 -26.17
C ASP A 260 -14.32 10.32 -27.65
N ASP A 261 -13.33 10.54 -28.54
CA ASP A 261 -13.50 10.58 -29.99
C ASP A 261 -13.23 9.20 -30.65
N GLY A 262 -12.92 8.18 -29.85
CA GLY A 262 -12.60 6.82 -30.31
C GLY A 262 -11.16 6.64 -30.81
N ASN A 263 -10.25 7.58 -30.50
CA ASN A 263 -8.83 7.53 -30.82
C ASN A 263 -8.01 7.29 -29.54
N ALA A 264 -6.89 6.58 -29.59
CA ALA A 264 -6.07 6.34 -28.39
C ALA A 264 -4.76 7.15 -28.38
N ASP A 265 -4.43 7.85 -29.46
CA ASP A 265 -3.04 8.26 -29.71
C ASP A 265 -2.69 9.67 -29.20
N ALA A 266 -3.68 10.56 -29.07
CA ALA A 266 -3.43 11.95 -28.67
C ALA A 266 -3.28 12.14 -27.16
N ASP A 267 -3.95 11.30 -26.38
CA ASP A 267 -3.95 11.31 -24.91
C ASP A 267 -4.10 9.86 -24.43
N PRO A 268 -3.02 9.07 -24.49
CA PRO A 268 -3.09 7.65 -24.24
C PRO A 268 -3.49 7.34 -22.79
N LEU A 269 -4.38 6.37 -22.65
CA LEU A 269 -4.80 5.80 -21.38
C LEU A 269 -4.62 4.29 -21.40
N PHE A 270 -3.76 3.79 -20.53
CA PHE A 270 -3.62 2.37 -20.24
C PHE A 270 -4.18 2.14 -18.86
N VAL A 271 -5.02 1.13 -18.69
CA VAL A 271 -5.59 0.73 -17.40
C VAL A 271 -5.17 -0.70 -17.13
N GLU A 272 -4.63 -0.96 -15.93
CA GLU A 272 -4.27 -2.29 -15.49
C GLU A 272 -5.15 -2.72 -14.31
N TYR A 273 -5.61 -3.96 -14.39
CA TYR A 273 -6.39 -4.64 -13.36
C TYR A 273 -5.50 -5.75 -12.79
N VAL A 274 -5.06 -5.60 -11.54
CA VAL A 274 -4.06 -6.47 -10.90
C VAL A 274 -4.72 -7.34 -9.82
N HIS A 275 -4.01 -8.38 -9.40
CA HIS A 275 -4.44 -9.43 -8.47
C HIS A 275 -5.57 -10.31 -9.01
N ILE A 276 -5.72 -10.41 -10.34
CA ILE A 276 -6.77 -11.23 -10.94
C ILE A 276 -6.56 -12.72 -10.61
N LYS A 277 -7.65 -13.48 -10.54
CA LYS A 277 -7.61 -14.91 -10.27
C LYS A 277 -6.90 -15.65 -11.39
N ALA A 278 -6.06 -16.62 -11.03
CA ALA A 278 -5.33 -17.46 -11.96
C ALA A 278 -6.27 -18.10 -13.00
N ASN A 279 -5.88 -18.04 -14.26
CA ASN A 279 -6.60 -18.58 -15.41
C ASN A 279 -8.06 -18.11 -15.55
N SER A 280 -8.40 -16.92 -15.01
CA SER A 280 -9.77 -16.38 -15.08
C SER A 280 -10.02 -15.44 -16.26
N ALA A 281 -8.97 -15.05 -17.00
CA ALA A 281 -9.13 -14.10 -18.11
C ALA A 281 -10.02 -14.69 -19.21
N ARG A 282 -10.99 -13.89 -19.66
CA ARG A 282 -11.95 -14.23 -20.73
C ARG A 282 -11.58 -13.58 -22.06
N VAL A 283 -10.48 -12.84 -22.06
CA VAL A 283 -9.95 -12.08 -23.18
C VAL A 283 -8.50 -12.50 -23.46
N LYS A 284 -8.02 -12.22 -24.65
CA LYS A 284 -6.61 -12.37 -25.06
C LYS A 284 -6.08 -11.05 -25.62
N VAL A 285 -4.76 -10.93 -25.65
CA VAL A 285 -4.07 -9.79 -26.27
C VAL A 285 -4.58 -9.56 -27.70
N GLY A 286 -4.94 -8.32 -28.01
CA GLY A 286 -5.51 -7.88 -29.29
C GLY A 286 -7.04 -7.90 -29.36
N ASP A 287 -7.75 -8.45 -28.37
CA ASP A 287 -9.21 -8.38 -28.34
C ASP A 287 -9.69 -6.93 -28.15
N ARG A 288 -10.72 -6.53 -28.90
CA ARG A 288 -11.45 -5.28 -28.67
C ARG A 288 -12.57 -5.55 -27.66
N VAL A 289 -12.66 -4.72 -26.64
CA VAL A 289 -13.71 -4.78 -25.61
C VAL A 289 -14.48 -3.48 -25.55
N LYS A 290 -15.71 -3.54 -25.02
CA LYS A 290 -16.53 -2.39 -24.69
C LYS A 290 -16.57 -2.16 -23.20
N ARG A 291 -16.82 -0.91 -22.78
CA ARG A 291 -17.10 -0.58 -21.38
C ARG A 291 -18.17 -1.52 -20.83
N GLY A 292 -17.87 -2.14 -19.69
CA GLY A 292 -18.74 -3.09 -19.00
C GLY A 292 -18.58 -4.55 -19.44
N ASP A 293 -17.81 -4.85 -20.49
CA ASP A 293 -17.49 -6.24 -20.83
C ASP A 293 -16.67 -6.88 -19.72
N LYS A 294 -16.98 -8.15 -19.39
CA LYS A 294 -16.21 -8.92 -18.41
C LYS A 294 -14.84 -9.31 -18.98
N LEU A 295 -13.78 -8.85 -18.32
CA LEU A 295 -12.39 -9.15 -18.67
C LEU A 295 -11.91 -10.44 -17.99
N CYS A 296 -12.16 -10.56 -16.69
CA CYS A 296 -11.64 -11.64 -15.85
C CYS A 296 -12.41 -11.70 -14.52
N GLU A 297 -11.85 -12.40 -13.52
CA GLU A 297 -12.37 -12.44 -12.16
C GLU A 297 -11.31 -11.95 -11.16
N SER A 298 -11.73 -11.25 -10.11
CA SER A 298 -10.86 -10.81 -9.02
C SER A 298 -10.23 -12.01 -8.30
N GLY A 299 -9.05 -11.82 -7.74
CA GLY A 299 -8.31 -12.83 -7.00
C GLY A 299 -7.51 -12.19 -5.85
N GLY A 300 -6.44 -12.87 -5.46
CA GLY A 300 -5.43 -12.36 -4.54
C GLY A 300 -3.99 -12.65 -5.00
N VAL A 301 -3.76 -12.81 -6.31
CA VAL A 301 -2.45 -13.28 -6.81
C VAL A 301 -1.38 -12.18 -6.75
N GLY A 302 -0.25 -12.46 -6.14
CA GLY A 302 0.85 -11.51 -5.93
C GLY A 302 0.94 -10.98 -4.50
N PHE A 303 1.55 -9.80 -4.32
CA PHE A 303 1.61 -9.15 -3.01
C PHE A 303 0.21 -8.63 -2.65
N SER A 304 -0.57 -9.45 -1.98
CA SER A 304 -1.98 -9.20 -1.71
C SER A 304 -2.30 -9.66 -0.29
N PRO A 305 -2.40 -8.75 0.70
CA PRO A 305 -2.71 -9.10 2.08
C PRO A 305 -4.11 -9.72 2.23
N GLU A 306 -5.05 -9.29 1.39
CA GLU A 306 -6.40 -9.83 1.26
C GLU A 306 -6.83 -9.77 -0.22
N PRO A 307 -7.79 -10.60 -0.67
CA PRO A 307 -8.38 -10.47 -2.00
C PRO A 307 -8.94 -9.06 -2.26
N HIS A 308 -8.49 -8.44 -3.34
CA HIS A 308 -8.93 -7.13 -3.78
C HIS A 308 -8.60 -6.93 -5.27
N LEU A 309 -9.24 -5.95 -5.90
CA LEU A 309 -8.82 -5.44 -7.20
C LEU A 309 -7.90 -4.25 -6.97
N HIS A 310 -6.67 -4.33 -7.46
CA HIS A 310 -5.76 -3.20 -7.58
C HIS A 310 -5.90 -2.59 -8.98
N PHE A 311 -6.34 -1.35 -9.05
CA PHE A 311 -6.62 -0.62 -10.27
C PHE A 311 -5.60 0.50 -10.46
N THR A 312 -4.91 0.51 -11.59
CA THR A 312 -3.95 1.55 -11.97
C THR A 312 -4.22 2.05 -13.37
N ALA A 313 -3.80 3.29 -13.63
CA ALA A 313 -3.86 3.90 -14.94
C ALA A 313 -2.53 4.59 -15.27
N PHE A 314 -2.16 4.62 -16.55
CA PHE A 314 -0.89 5.14 -17.05
C PHE A 314 -1.06 5.87 -18.37
N ARG A 315 -0.10 6.75 -18.68
CA ARG A 315 0.04 7.42 -20.00
C ARG A 315 0.80 6.57 -21.03
N SER A 316 1.42 5.47 -20.60
CA SER A 316 2.10 4.52 -21.49
C SER A 316 2.14 3.14 -20.83
N LYS A 317 2.41 2.10 -21.63
CA LYS A 317 2.62 0.73 -21.15
C LYS A 317 4.07 0.43 -20.74
N GLU A 318 4.91 1.44 -20.64
CA GLU A 318 6.31 1.23 -20.25
C GLU A 318 6.37 0.74 -18.79
N PRO A 319 7.20 -0.27 -18.45
CA PRO A 319 7.28 -0.79 -17.07
C PRO A 319 7.68 0.24 -16.00
N THR A 320 8.19 1.39 -16.42
CA THR A 320 8.62 2.50 -15.54
C THR A 320 7.68 3.70 -15.56
N ALA A 321 6.54 3.58 -16.24
CA ALA A 321 5.55 4.65 -16.35
C ALA A 321 5.05 5.06 -14.97
N ALA A 322 4.97 6.37 -14.74
CA ALA A 322 4.27 6.90 -13.59
C ALA A 322 2.75 6.80 -13.80
N THR A 323 2.00 6.53 -12.74
CA THR A 323 0.54 6.45 -12.82
C THR A 323 -0.10 7.78 -13.20
N THR A 324 -1.29 7.77 -13.77
CA THR A 324 -2.11 8.97 -13.96
C THR A 324 -3.42 8.81 -13.20
N ARG A 325 -3.95 9.89 -12.61
CA ARG A 325 -5.26 9.85 -11.97
C ARG A 325 -6.34 9.63 -13.03
N THR A 326 -7.32 8.81 -12.69
CA THR A 326 -8.56 8.68 -13.45
C THR A 326 -9.75 8.95 -12.54
N LEU A 327 -10.83 9.49 -13.10
CA LEU A 327 -12.07 9.70 -12.37
C LEU A 327 -13.06 8.63 -12.81
N PHE A 328 -13.77 8.05 -11.83
CA PHE A 328 -14.87 7.14 -12.10
C PHE A 328 -16.16 7.92 -12.35
N ASP A 329 -16.93 7.49 -13.34
CA ASP A 329 -18.24 8.02 -13.68
C ASP A 329 -19.28 7.52 -12.65
N GLY A 330 -19.66 8.39 -11.71
CA GLY A 330 -20.72 8.16 -10.71
C GLY A 330 -22.12 8.54 -11.18
N GLY A 331 -22.35 8.68 -12.49
CA GLY A 331 -23.64 9.04 -13.05
C GLY A 331 -24.21 10.34 -12.46
N ARG A 332 -25.30 10.25 -11.69
CA ARG A 332 -25.95 11.42 -11.07
C ARG A 332 -25.15 12.05 -9.95
N ALA A 333 -24.31 11.29 -9.26
CA ALA A 333 -23.42 11.81 -8.21
C ALA A 333 -22.28 12.65 -8.78
N GLY A 334 -22.04 12.53 -10.09
CA GLY A 334 -20.90 13.14 -10.77
C GLY A 334 -19.64 12.26 -10.70
N PRO A 335 -18.55 12.69 -11.34
CA PRO A 335 -17.31 11.93 -11.34
C PRO A 335 -16.61 11.99 -9.97
N TYR A 336 -15.92 10.91 -9.59
CA TYR A 336 -15.30 10.79 -8.27
C TYR A 336 -13.96 10.07 -8.31
N VAL A 337 -13.17 10.28 -7.25
CA VAL A 337 -11.96 9.52 -6.92
C VAL A 337 -12.22 8.77 -5.61
N PRO A 338 -12.05 7.44 -5.57
CA PRO A 338 -12.29 6.66 -4.36
C PRO A 338 -11.38 7.07 -3.20
N VAL A 339 -11.97 7.09 -2.01
CA VAL A 339 -11.29 7.41 -0.76
C VAL A 339 -11.39 6.21 0.16
N ALA A 340 -10.28 5.82 0.77
CA ALA A 340 -10.22 4.66 1.64
C ALA A 340 -11.20 4.80 2.82
N GLY A 341 -11.86 3.69 3.16
CA GLY A 341 -12.88 3.63 4.20
C GLY A 341 -14.30 3.95 3.71
N ARG A 342 -14.47 4.22 2.42
CA ARG A 342 -15.77 4.47 1.78
C ARG A 342 -16.13 3.34 0.82
N TRP A 343 -17.41 3.19 0.55
CA TRP A 343 -17.97 2.11 -0.28
C TRP A 343 -18.37 2.68 -1.63
N TYR A 344 -18.22 1.91 -2.69
CA TYR A 344 -18.47 2.36 -4.05
C TYR A 344 -19.13 1.30 -4.92
N ASP A 345 -19.95 1.74 -5.86
CA ASP A 345 -20.44 0.94 -6.98
C ASP A 345 -20.49 1.76 -8.28
N ALA A 346 -21.16 1.23 -9.31
CA ALA A 346 -21.31 1.90 -10.60
C ALA A 346 -22.08 3.24 -10.54
N GLY A 347 -22.78 3.51 -9.45
CA GLY A 347 -23.53 4.75 -9.18
C GLY A 347 -22.79 5.78 -8.34
N GLY A 348 -21.62 5.47 -7.79
CA GLY A 348 -20.86 6.38 -6.92
C GLY A 348 -20.59 5.80 -5.54
N GLU A 349 -20.36 6.71 -4.58
CA GLU A 349 -20.22 6.42 -3.14
C GLU A 349 -21.56 6.11 -2.46
#